data_AF-A0A0A6USJ8-F1
#
_entry.id   AF-A0A0A6USJ8-F1
#
_cell.length_a   1.000
_cell.length_b   1.000
_cell.length_c   1.000
_cell.angle_alpha   90.00
_cell.angle_beta   90.00
_cell.angle_gamma   90.00
#
_symmetry.space_group_name_H-M   'P 1'
#
loop_
_entity.id
_entity.type
_entity.pdbx_description
1 polymer ?
#
loop_
_entity_poly.entity_id
_entity_poly.type
_entity_poly.pdbx_seq_one_letter_code
_entity_poly.pdbx_strand_id
1 'polypeptide(L)'
;MTLKHPEATTRPAPEKLAVTPRFGLADRTIPRHEIPVDELDPETAYQVIHDELMLDGNARMNAATFVTTWMEPQATRLMNGTPAPITFADVAAALTEATGHPVRSVDLTEEQARPRFEGNGLPDRLAAHLAGVFGVIRAGGFERATGDVRAITGRPARGIAGFAHDFAAAFTPATAPSGQRG
;
A
#
# COMPACT_ATOMS: atom_id res chain seq x y z
N MET A 1 43.51 -2.95 -25.48
CA MET A 1 43.87 -1.57 -25.10
C MET A 1 42.94 -1.15 -23.98
N THR A 2 43.35 -1.32 -22.73
CA THR A 2 42.52 -1.05 -21.55
C THR A 2 42.98 0.29 -20.97
N LEU A 3 42.12 1.31 -21.02
CA LEU A 3 42.39 2.62 -20.43
C LEU A 3 42.34 2.50 -18.91
N LYS A 4 43.48 2.64 -18.23
CA LYS A 4 43.55 2.80 -16.77
C LYS A 4 42.87 4.13 -16.39
N HIS A 5 41.80 4.05 -15.60
CA HIS A 5 41.29 5.22 -14.87
C HIS A 5 42.25 5.56 -13.73
N PRO A 6 42.51 6.85 -13.44
CA PRO A 6 43.27 7.24 -12.26
C PRO A 6 42.47 6.86 -11.01
N GLU A 7 43.14 6.24 -10.03
CA GLU A 7 42.57 6.02 -8.70
C GLU A 7 42.18 7.37 -8.11
N ALA A 8 40.88 7.58 -7.90
CA ALA A 8 40.40 8.70 -7.12
C ALA A 8 40.81 8.46 -5.66
N THR A 9 41.90 9.09 -5.23
CA THR A 9 42.23 9.21 -3.80
C THR A 9 41.05 9.86 -3.09
N THR A 10 40.21 9.04 -2.45
CA THR A 10 39.14 9.51 -1.57
C THR A 10 39.80 10.18 -0.37
N ARG A 11 39.87 11.51 -0.36
CA ARG A 11 40.33 12.24 0.82
C ARG A 11 39.26 12.05 1.90
N PRO A 12 39.58 11.59 3.11
CA PRO A 12 38.59 11.46 4.18
C PRO A 12 37.96 12.83 4.45
N ALA A 13 36.63 12.87 4.50
CA ALA A 13 35.89 14.06 4.90
C ALA A 13 36.20 14.39 6.37
N PRO A 14 36.30 15.67 6.75
CA PRO A 14 36.56 16.04 8.14
C PRO A 14 35.41 15.62 9.06
N GLU A 15 35.74 15.04 10.23
CA GLU A 15 34.75 14.61 11.25
C GLU A 15 33.94 15.77 11.86
N LYS A 16 34.44 16.99 11.71
CA LYS A 16 33.83 18.21 12.23
C LYS A 16 33.60 19.20 11.10
N LEU A 17 32.38 19.73 11.06
CA LEU A 17 32.00 20.75 10.10
C LEU A 17 32.34 22.13 10.67
N ALA A 18 33.03 22.94 9.86
CA ALA A 18 33.30 24.33 10.18
C ALA A 18 32.08 25.16 9.76
N VAL A 19 31.49 25.88 10.72
CA VAL A 19 30.40 26.82 10.43
C VAL A 19 31.00 28.10 9.86
N THR A 20 30.51 28.56 8.72
CA THR A 20 30.95 29.84 8.11
C THR A 20 30.71 30.99 9.09
N PRO A 21 31.73 31.82 9.41
CA PRO A 21 31.59 32.81 10.48
C PRO A 21 30.62 33.92 10.07
N ARG A 22 29.42 33.91 10.67
CA ARG A 22 28.51 35.06 10.72
C ARG A 22 28.78 35.79 12.02
N PHE A 23 28.79 37.12 11.99
CA PHE A 23 29.06 37.97 13.16
C PHE A 23 28.24 37.49 14.37
N GLY A 24 28.93 37.00 15.41
CA GLY A 24 28.35 36.49 16.66
C GLY A 24 28.53 34.99 16.95
N LEU A 25 29.04 34.18 16.00
CA LEU A 25 29.16 32.71 16.16
C LEU A 25 30.55 32.17 15.76
N ALA A 26 31.61 32.90 16.03
CA ALA A 26 32.97 32.40 15.83
C ALA A 26 33.26 31.22 16.80
N ASP A 27 33.78 30.12 16.26
CA ASP A 27 34.35 28.94 16.95
C ASP A 27 33.43 27.79 17.39
N ARG A 28 32.27 27.56 16.77
CA ARG A 28 31.50 26.32 17.00
C ARG A 28 31.70 25.30 15.87
N THR A 29 32.24 24.12 16.22
CA THR A 29 32.30 22.94 15.34
C THR A 29 31.14 22.01 15.64
N ILE A 30 30.45 21.51 14.61
CA ILE A 30 29.32 20.57 14.77
C ILE A 30 29.77 19.15 14.40
N PRO A 31 29.44 18.12 15.20
CA PRO A 31 29.70 16.73 14.84
C PRO A 31 28.99 16.35 13.54
N ARG A 32 29.70 15.77 12.56
CA ARG A 32 29.11 15.44 11.26
C ARG A 32 28.10 14.29 11.32
N HIS A 33 28.29 13.35 12.25
CA HIS A 33 27.57 12.06 12.27
C HIS A 33 26.71 11.86 13.52
N GLU A 34 26.59 12.86 14.38
CA GLU A 34 25.85 12.77 15.64
C GLU A 34 25.00 14.01 15.84
N ILE A 35 23.84 13.84 16.48
CA ILE A 35 23.00 14.97 16.86
C ILE A 35 23.65 15.63 18.09
N PRO A 36 23.97 16.93 18.06
CA PRO A 36 24.55 17.61 19.20
C PRO A 36 23.59 17.62 20.40
N VAL A 37 24.17 17.54 21.60
CA VAL A 37 23.41 17.52 22.87
C VAL A 37 22.77 18.88 23.17
N ASP A 38 23.42 19.97 22.73
CA ASP A 38 22.93 21.33 22.89
C ASP A 38 22.14 21.79 21.65
N GLU A 39 21.11 22.62 21.87
CA GLU A 39 20.30 23.19 20.80
C GLU A 39 21.14 24.10 19.88
N LEU A 40 20.88 23.98 18.58
CA LEU A 40 21.42 24.86 17.55
C LEU A 40 20.39 25.92 17.18
N ASP A 41 20.87 27.13 16.93
CA ASP A 41 20.05 28.18 16.34
C ASP A 41 19.43 27.68 15.01
N PRO A 42 18.11 27.86 14.77
CA PRO A 42 17.42 27.30 13.60
C PRO A 42 18.00 27.74 12.26
N GLU A 43 18.45 28.99 12.13
CA GLU A 43 19.05 29.51 10.91
C GLU A 43 20.41 28.85 10.67
N THR A 44 21.19 28.65 11.74
CA THR A 44 22.46 27.94 11.69
C THR A 44 22.28 26.48 11.29
N ALA A 45 21.29 25.79 11.84
CA ALA A 45 20.97 24.41 11.49
C ALA A 45 20.58 24.28 10.01
N TYR A 46 19.75 25.21 9.50
CA TYR A 46 19.35 25.23 8.09
C TYR A 46 20.55 25.40 7.16
N GLN A 47 21.44 26.37 7.44
CA GLN A 47 22.59 26.64 6.59
C GLN A 47 23.60 25.48 6.57
N VAL A 48 23.84 24.80 7.70
CA VAL A 48 24.74 23.63 7.74
C VAL A 48 24.19 22.48 6.90
N ILE A 49 22.88 22.20 7.00
CA ILE A 49 22.23 21.19 6.16
C ILE A 49 22.29 21.61 4.68
N HIS A 50 22.04 22.88 4.39
CA HIS A 50 22.07 23.41 3.04
C HIS A 50 23.47 23.32 2.41
N ASP A 51 24.51 23.77 3.12
CA ASP A 51 25.90 23.75 2.67
C ASP A 51 26.39 22.32 2.44
N GLU A 52 26.10 21.38 3.36
CA GLU A 52 26.44 19.97 3.17
C GLU A 52 25.72 19.34 1.98
N LEU A 53 24.42 19.63 1.80
CA LEU A 53 23.66 19.15 0.64
C LEU A 53 24.20 19.72 -0.69
N MET A 54 24.71 20.94 -0.68
CA MET A 54 25.32 21.57 -1.85
C MET A 54 26.73 21.05 -2.11
N LEU A 55 27.52 20.78 -1.06
CA LEU A 55 28.90 20.29 -1.16
C LEU A 55 28.98 18.81 -1.56
N ASP A 56 28.04 17.97 -1.10
CA ASP A 56 27.93 16.57 -1.53
C ASP A 56 27.36 16.43 -2.96
N GLY A 57 26.93 17.53 -3.58
CA GLY A 57 26.66 17.65 -5.02
C GLY A 57 25.63 16.67 -5.59
N ASN A 58 24.86 15.98 -4.76
CA ASN A 58 24.01 14.89 -5.21
C ASN A 58 22.67 14.85 -4.48
N ALA A 59 21.79 15.79 -4.83
CA ALA A 59 20.38 15.79 -4.42
C ALA A 59 19.63 14.47 -4.74
N ARG A 60 20.17 13.59 -5.61
CA ARG A 60 19.60 12.26 -5.89
C ARG A 60 19.85 11.22 -4.80
N MET A 61 20.77 11.47 -3.86
CA MET A 61 20.95 10.60 -2.69
C MET A 61 19.99 10.92 -1.53
N ASN A 62 19.15 11.95 -1.66
CA ASN A 62 17.89 12.00 -0.90
C ASN A 62 16.92 10.96 -1.46
N ALA A 63 17.27 9.68 -1.28
CA ALA A 63 16.45 8.53 -1.63
C ALA A 63 15.12 8.49 -0.86
N ALA A 64 14.93 9.38 0.12
CA ALA A 64 13.71 9.48 0.92
C ALA A 64 12.61 10.38 0.31
N THR A 65 12.90 11.22 -0.70
CA THR A 65 11.89 12.20 -1.21
C THR A 65 11.31 11.82 -2.57
N PHE A 66 11.78 10.76 -3.22
CA PHE A 66 11.25 10.24 -4.48
C PHE A 66 11.02 8.72 -4.46
N VAL A 67 10.63 8.16 -3.30
CA VAL A 67 10.19 6.75 -3.26
C VAL A 67 8.79 6.67 -3.86
N THR A 68 8.70 6.50 -5.18
CA THR A 68 7.65 5.62 -5.69
C THR A 68 8.13 4.20 -5.37
N THR A 69 7.32 3.41 -4.66
CA THR A 69 7.65 2.00 -4.47
C THR A 69 7.73 1.35 -5.85
N TRP A 70 8.95 1.05 -6.31
CA TRP A 70 9.14 0.23 -7.50
C TRP A 70 8.54 -1.15 -7.23
N MET A 71 7.74 -1.64 -8.16
CA MET A 71 7.12 -2.95 -8.08
C MET A 71 7.57 -3.78 -9.29
N GLU A 72 8.06 -4.98 -9.04
CA GLU A 72 8.45 -5.90 -10.10
C GLU A 72 7.25 -6.16 -11.02
N PRO A 73 7.44 -6.25 -12.35
CA PRO A 73 6.35 -6.51 -13.30
C PRO A 73 5.53 -7.77 -13.01
N GLN A 74 6.10 -8.72 -12.28
CA GLN A 74 5.46 -9.94 -11.79
C GLN A 74 4.46 -9.62 -10.68
N ALA A 75 4.82 -8.74 -9.73
CA ALA A 75 3.93 -8.29 -8.67
C ALA A 75 2.78 -7.46 -9.23
N THR A 76 3.04 -6.56 -10.19
CA THR A 76 1.98 -5.82 -10.90
C THR A 76 1.01 -6.76 -11.61
N ARG A 77 1.53 -7.84 -12.24
CA ARG A 77 0.69 -8.87 -12.89
C ARG A 77 -0.15 -9.65 -11.90
N LEU A 78 0.40 -10.02 -10.74
CA LEU A 78 -0.38 -10.67 -9.68
C LEU A 78 -1.48 -9.76 -9.12
N MET A 79 -1.20 -8.47 -8.94
CA MET A 79 -2.20 -7.52 -8.42
C MET A 79 -3.33 -7.25 -9.41
N ASN A 80 -3.03 -7.24 -10.70
CA ASN A 80 -4.03 -7.01 -11.76
C ASN A 80 -4.71 -8.29 -12.25
N GLY A 81 -4.17 -9.45 -11.86
CA GLY A 81 -4.61 -10.75 -12.35
C GLY A 81 -5.79 -11.30 -11.54
N THR A 82 -6.90 -11.60 -12.20
CA THR A 82 -8.05 -12.25 -11.58
C THR A 82 -7.92 -13.77 -11.66
N PRO A 83 -7.91 -14.49 -10.53
CA PRO A 83 -7.86 -15.95 -10.51
C PRO A 83 -9.24 -16.55 -10.83
N ALA A 84 -9.52 -16.80 -12.11
CA ALA A 84 -10.80 -17.25 -12.65
C ALA A 84 -11.99 -16.28 -12.38
N PRO A 85 -12.96 -16.16 -13.30
CA PRO A 85 -14.13 -15.35 -13.04
C PRO A 85 -14.97 -16.09 -12.00
N ILE A 86 -15.29 -15.41 -10.90
CA ILE A 86 -16.22 -15.92 -9.90
C ILE A 86 -17.45 -15.02 -9.90
N THR A 87 -18.63 -15.62 -9.83
CA THR A 87 -19.89 -14.88 -9.72
C THR A 87 -20.27 -14.70 -8.25
N PHE A 88 -21.16 -13.74 -7.97
CA PHE A 88 -21.73 -13.61 -6.63
C PHE A 88 -22.51 -14.87 -6.20
N ALA A 89 -23.07 -15.63 -7.15
CA ALA A 89 -23.73 -16.90 -6.88
C ALA A 89 -22.72 -17.96 -6.41
N ASP A 90 -21.53 -18.04 -7.03
CA ASP A 90 -20.46 -18.95 -6.62
C ASP A 90 -19.98 -18.65 -5.19
N VAL A 91 -19.86 -17.36 -4.86
CA VAL A 91 -19.53 -16.91 -3.49
C VAL A 91 -20.61 -17.34 -2.50
N ALA A 92 -21.88 -17.09 -2.82
CA ALA A 92 -23.00 -17.46 -1.96
C ALA A 92 -23.10 -18.97 -1.73
N ALA A 93 -22.87 -19.77 -2.78
CA ALA A 93 -22.83 -21.23 -2.69
C ALA A 93 -21.68 -21.70 -1.80
N ALA A 94 -20.46 -21.18 -2.01
CA ALA A 94 -19.29 -21.53 -1.21
C ALA A 94 -19.47 -21.18 0.28
N LEU A 95 -20.06 -20.02 0.59
CA LEU A 95 -20.36 -19.63 1.97
C LEU A 95 -21.45 -20.50 2.58
N THR A 96 -22.49 -20.86 1.81
CA THR A 96 -23.55 -21.75 2.28
C THR A 96 -23.00 -23.12 2.66
N GLU A 97 -22.13 -23.68 1.82
CA GLU A 97 -21.47 -24.95 2.08
C GLU A 97 -20.54 -24.85 3.30
N ALA A 98 -19.70 -23.82 3.37
CA ALA A 98 -18.71 -23.68 4.44
C ALA A 98 -19.33 -23.38 5.81
N THR A 99 -20.43 -22.63 5.86
CA THR A 99 -21.06 -22.19 7.12
C THR A 99 -22.25 -23.04 7.54
N GLY A 100 -22.83 -23.82 6.63
CA GLY A 100 -24.11 -24.52 6.84
C GLY A 100 -25.33 -23.61 6.90
N HIS A 101 -25.18 -22.30 6.66
CA HIS A 101 -26.26 -21.31 6.70
C HIS A 101 -26.63 -20.89 5.27
N PRO A 102 -27.91 -20.91 4.87
CA PRO A 102 -28.31 -20.48 3.53
C PRO A 102 -27.94 -19.02 3.25
N VAL A 103 -26.99 -18.81 2.34
CA VAL A 103 -26.62 -17.48 1.81
C VAL A 103 -27.18 -17.36 0.40
N ARG A 104 -27.85 -16.24 0.11
CA ARG A 104 -28.42 -15.96 -1.22
C ARG A 104 -27.78 -14.71 -1.82
N SER A 105 -27.27 -14.82 -3.04
CA SER A 105 -26.96 -13.64 -3.86
C SER A 105 -28.25 -13.03 -4.39
N VAL A 106 -28.40 -11.72 -4.24
CA VAL A 106 -29.53 -10.96 -4.77
C VAL A 106 -28.98 -9.88 -5.67
N ASP A 107 -29.34 -9.93 -6.94
CA ASP A 107 -28.96 -8.91 -7.89
C ASP A 107 -29.78 -7.64 -7.64
N LEU A 108 -29.10 -6.57 -7.26
CA LEU A 108 -29.70 -5.27 -7.04
C LEU A 108 -29.44 -4.36 -8.24
N THR A 109 -30.46 -3.64 -8.69
CA THR A 109 -30.23 -2.52 -9.62
C THR A 109 -29.44 -1.41 -8.91
N GLU A 110 -28.83 -0.51 -9.69
CA GLU A 110 -28.12 0.66 -9.13
C GLU A 110 -29.04 1.49 -8.22
N GLU A 111 -30.28 1.73 -8.65
CA GLU A 111 -31.31 2.44 -7.90
C GLU A 111 -31.66 1.73 -6.58
N GLN A 112 -31.68 0.39 -6.57
CA GLN A 112 -31.95 -0.40 -5.37
C GLN A 112 -30.74 -0.53 -4.42
N ALA A 113 -29.52 -0.41 -4.95
CA ALA A 113 -28.28 -0.53 -4.19
C ALA A 113 -27.93 0.78 -3.46
N ARG A 114 -28.14 1.94 -4.10
CA ARG A 114 -27.73 3.25 -3.57
C ARG A 114 -28.28 3.55 -2.15
N PRO A 115 -29.59 3.38 -1.86
CA PRO A 115 -30.13 3.63 -0.52
C PRO A 115 -29.54 2.71 0.55
N ARG A 116 -29.09 1.50 0.17
CA ARG A 116 -28.43 0.58 1.12
C ARG A 116 -27.02 1.02 1.45
N PHE A 117 -26.28 1.60 0.50
CA PHE A 117 -24.96 2.16 0.78
C PHE A 117 -25.06 3.43 1.63
N GLU A 118 -26.01 4.32 1.32
CA GLU A 118 -26.30 5.50 2.14
C GLU A 118 -26.69 5.12 3.57
N GLY A 119 -27.55 4.10 3.74
CA GLY A 119 -27.94 3.58 5.05
C GLY A 119 -26.78 3.01 5.88
N ASN A 120 -25.66 2.68 5.23
CA ASN A 120 -24.40 2.27 5.87
C ASN A 120 -23.42 3.44 6.08
N GLY A 121 -23.86 4.69 5.89
CA GLY A 121 -23.08 5.90 6.12
C GLY A 121 -22.16 6.30 4.97
N LEU A 122 -22.30 5.72 3.78
CA LEU A 122 -21.50 6.12 2.64
C LEU A 122 -22.01 7.45 2.06
N PRO A 123 -21.13 8.41 1.73
CA PRO A 123 -21.51 9.63 1.03
C PRO A 123 -22.15 9.31 -0.33
N ASP A 124 -23.18 10.08 -0.73
CA ASP A 124 -23.97 9.88 -1.95
C ASP A 124 -23.10 9.65 -3.21
N ARG A 125 -22.09 10.50 -3.44
CA ARG A 125 -21.18 10.36 -4.58
C ARG A 125 -20.45 9.00 -4.61
N LEU A 126 -20.04 8.51 -3.44
CA LEU A 126 -19.36 7.23 -3.33
C LEU A 126 -20.37 6.07 -3.49
N ALA A 127 -21.57 6.19 -2.92
CA ALA A 127 -22.64 5.21 -3.06
C ALA A 127 -23.06 5.04 -4.54
N ALA A 128 -23.24 6.14 -5.27
CA ALA A 128 -23.53 6.11 -6.70
C ALA A 128 -22.39 5.49 -7.51
N HIS A 129 -21.14 5.85 -7.22
CA HIS A 129 -19.97 5.26 -7.89
C HIS A 129 -19.90 3.75 -7.69
N LEU A 130 -20.04 3.26 -6.46
CA LEU A 130 -20.02 1.84 -6.15
C LEU A 130 -21.17 1.09 -6.82
N ALA A 131 -22.37 1.65 -6.81
CA ALA A 131 -23.53 1.06 -7.46
C ALA A 131 -23.32 0.92 -8.99
N GLY A 132 -22.67 1.89 -9.64
CA GLY A 132 -22.27 1.80 -11.04
C GLY A 132 -21.24 0.70 -11.34
N VAL A 133 -20.29 0.45 -10.43
CA VAL A 133 -19.31 -0.65 -10.56
C VAL A 133 -19.99 -2.01 -10.63
N PHE A 134 -21.04 -2.24 -9.82
CA PHE A 134 -21.82 -3.49 -9.91
C PHE A 134 -22.52 -3.64 -11.27
N GLY A 135 -22.90 -2.54 -11.92
CA GLY A 135 -23.39 -2.55 -13.30
C GLY A 135 -22.34 -3.08 -14.29
N VAL A 136 -21.09 -2.66 -14.13
CA VAL A 136 -19.95 -3.12 -14.96
C VAL A 136 -19.64 -4.60 -14.72
N ILE A 137 -19.68 -5.06 -13.46
CA ILE A 137 -19.49 -6.48 -13.12
C ILE A 137 -20.57 -7.34 -13.78
N ARG A 138 -21.84 -6.92 -13.71
CA ARG A 138 -22.97 -7.62 -14.36
C ARG A 138 -22.82 -7.69 -15.88
N ALA A 139 -22.21 -6.68 -16.49
CA ALA A 139 -21.94 -6.63 -17.92
C ALA A 139 -20.70 -7.46 -18.34
N GLY A 140 -20.15 -8.29 -17.45
CA GLY A 140 -19.00 -9.16 -17.74
C GLY A 140 -17.65 -8.44 -17.70
N GLY A 141 -17.58 -7.24 -17.10
CA GLY A 141 -16.37 -6.41 -17.05
C GLY A 141 -15.14 -7.04 -16.38
N PHE A 142 -15.31 -8.19 -15.71
CA PHE A 142 -14.25 -8.93 -15.01
C PHE A 142 -14.16 -10.42 -15.42
N GLU A 143 -14.69 -10.80 -16.58
CA GLU A 143 -14.70 -12.21 -17.04
C GLU A 143 -13.33 -12.77 -17.48
N ARG A 144 -12.28 -11.94 -17.51
CA ARG A 144 -10.95 -12.42 -17.89
C ARG A 144 -10.21 -13.00 -16.70
N ALA A 145 -9.97 -14.31 -16.76
CA ALA A 145 -9.02 -15.00 -15.90
C ALA A 145 -7.59 -14.83 -16.41
N THR A 146 -6.64 -14.69 -15.48
CA THR A 146 -5.20 -14.74 -15.77
C THR A 146 -4.58 -15.99 -15.16
N GLY A 147 -3.69 -16.67 -15.89
CA GLY A 147 -2.90 -17.82 -15.38
C GLY A 147 -1.72 -17.43 -14.49
N ASP A 148 -1.57 -16.14 -14.18
CA ASP A 148 -0.35 -15.55 -13.61
C ASP A 148 0.02 -16.12 -12.25
N VAL A 149 -0.97 -16.44 -11.39
CA VAL A 149 -0.69 -17.03 -10.08
C VAL A 149 0.05 -18.36 -10.21
N ARG A 150 -0.39 -19.24 -11.12
CA ARG A 150 0.29 -20.52 -11.39
C ARG A 150 1.65 -20.28 -12.04
N ALA A 151 1.70 -19.39 -13.03
CA ALA A 151 2.94 -19.11 -13.75
C ALA A 151 4.04 -18.56 -12.83
N ILE A 152 3.69 -17.75 -11.82
CA ILE A 152 4.64 -17.08 -10.93
C ILE A 152 4.93 -17.91 -9.69
N THR A 153 3.92 -18.53 -9.07
CA THR A 153 4.07 -19.22 -7.77
C THR A 153 4.26 -20.73 -7.91
N GLY A 154 4.04 -21.30 -9.10
CA GLY A 154 4.00 -22.75 -9.35
C GLY A 154 2.76 -23.46 -8.79
N ARG A 155 1.89 -22.75 -8.07
CA ARG A 155 0.67 -23.29 -7.45
C ARG A 155 -0.58 -22.67 -8.08
N PRO A 156 -1.69 -23.41 -8.21
CA PRO A 156 -2.95 -22.80 -8.64
C PRO A 156 -3.35 -21.69 -7.68
N ALA A 157 -4.05 -20.68 -8.20
CA ALA A 157 -4.70 -19.71 -7.34
C ALA A 157 -5.68 -20.40 -6.40
N ARG A 158 -5.80 -19.85 -5.20
CA ARG A 158 -6.77 -20.31 -4.22
C ARG A 158 -8.18 -20.03 -4.73
N GLY A 159 -9.03 -21.06 -4.77
CA GLY A 159 -10.43 -20.94 -5.15
C GLY A 159 -11.31 -20.42 -4.00
N ILE A 160 -12.49 -19.91 -4.35
CA ILE A 160 -13.46 -19.35 -3.39
C ILE A 160 -13.94 -20.38 -2.36
N ALA A 161 -14.15 -21.64 -2.76
CA ALA A 161 -14.55 -22.72 -1.84
C ALA A 161 -13.48 -22.95 -0.75
N GLY A 162 -12.21 -23.03 -1.15
CA GLY A 162 -11.10 -23.16 -0.21
C GLY A 162 -10.99 -21.93 0.70
N PHE A 163 -11.18 -20.72 0.17
CA PHE A 163 -11.26 -19.50 0.99
C PHE A 163 -12.41 -19.56 2.02
N ALA A 164 -13.63 -19.85 1.58
CA ALA A 164 -14.80 -19.91 2.46
C ALA A 164 -14.62 -20.93 3.58
N HIS A 165 -14.05 -22.10 3.29
CA HIS A 165 -13.78 -23.14 4.28
C HIS A 165 -12.83 -22.66 5.40
N ASP A 166 -11.64 -22.14 5.06
CA ASP A 166 -10.67 -21.75 6.09
C ASP A 166 -11.14 -20.57 6.95
N PHE A 167 -12.03 -19.73 6.41
CA PHE A 167 -12.55 -18.55 7.08
C PHE A 167 -14.01 -18.69 7.53
N ALA A 168 -14.57 -19.91 7.54
CA ALA A 168 -15.99 -20.15 7.83
C ALA A 168 -16.45 -19.50 9.15
N ALA A 169 -15.60 -19.56 10.19
CA ALA A 169 -15.88 -18.99 11.51
C ALA A 169 -16.10 -17.47 11.49
N ALA A 170 -15.51 -16.74 10.54
CA ALA A 170 -15.73 -15.29 10.39
C ALA A 170 -17.10 -14.96 9.76
N PHE A 171 -17.72 -15.94 9.10
CA PHE A 171 -19.01 -15.79 8.41
C PHE A 171 -20.17 -16.46 9.15
N THR A 172 -19.90 -17.26 10.18
CA THR A 172 -20.95 -17.83 11.04
C THR A 172 -21.53 -16.71 11.91
N PRO A 173 -22.85 -16.43 11.82
CA PRO A 173 -23.47 -15.46 12.72
C PRO A 173 -23.28 -15.91 14.17
N ALA A 174 -22.86 -15.00 15.04
CA ALA A 174 -22.79 -15.27 16.47
C ALA A 174 -24.16 -15.78 16.94
N THR A 175 -24.21 -16.97 17.54
CA THR A 175 -25.43 -17.50 18.12
C THR A 175 -25.90 -16.49 19.18
N ALA A 176 -26.98 -15.77 18.90
CA ALA A 176 -27.62 -14.93 19.90
C ALA A 176 -28.02 -15.83 21.08
N PRO A 177 -27.69 -15.48 22.34
CA PRO A 177 -28.10 -16.28 23.48
C PRO A 177 -29.62 -16.35 23.52
N SER A 178 -30.15 -17.57 23.55
CA SER A 178 -31.56 -17.86 23.72
C SER A 178 -32.01 -17.54 25.16
N GLY A 179 -32.56 -16.34 25.37
CA GLY A 179 -33.24 -15.92 26.60
C GLY A 179 -33.36 -14.40 26.63
N GLN A 180 -34.53 -13.78 26.77
CA GLN A 180 -35.60 -14.04 27.73
C GLN A 180 -36.92 -13.51 27.13
N ARG A 181 -37.98 -14.33 27.09
CA ARG A 181 -39.35 -13.81 27.10
C ARG A 181 -39.69 -13.55 28.57
N GLY A 182 -40.07 -12.31 28.89
CA GLY A 182 -40.71 -11.89 30.13
C GLY A 182 -41.87 -11.00 29.78
#